data_AF-A0A5C6C9T2-F1
#
_entry.id   AF-A0A5C6C9T2-F1
#
_cell.length_a   1.000
_cell.length_b   1.000
_cell.length_c   1.000
_cell.angle_alpha   90.00
_cell.angle_beta   90.00
_cell.angle_gamma   90.00
#
_symmetry.space_group_name_H-M   'P 1'
#
loop_
_entity.id
_entity.type
_entity.pdbx_description
1 polymer ?
#
loop_
_entity_poly.entity_id
_entity_poly.type
_entity_poly.pdbx_seq_one_letter_code
_entity_poly.pdbx_strand_id
1 'polypeptide(L)'
;MRKHVRLLFTCAFAAALGGGLFSTTSVRATLFTGADDSVINNELNWDDGLPDNFGNDGTVPSGFDTTHSDVNALDNANITFLGNSSLTGSAQVRVENSTLTFKDSSSWSLIGTIALGRDAAPVGDSILNIQDNASVSMTACFKVARAQNAFVNQSGGTVLLPSDTLDLGNSNGGVGTYTLSAGTVTASGMNIYDDGSSKFNFTLGSTGVLTVLNGGVDYTAGFEGFITDGDITLGGASAGSGDFLIAYDNGSTSIQQS
;
A
#
# COMPACT_ATOMS: atom_id res chain seq x y z
N MET A 1 19.26 -29.98 -67.85
CA MET A 1 17.95 -30.67 -67.74
C MET A 1 18.18 -32.12 -67.37
N ARG A 2 17.99 -32.50 -66.10
CA ARG A 2 17.38 -33.76 -65.62
C ARG A 2 17.47 -33.81 -64.10
N LYS A 3 16.34 -34.17 -63.51
CA LYS A 3 15.95 -34.07 -62.11
C LYS A 3 16.72 -35.07 -61.24
N HIS A 4 17.21 -34.62 -60.09
CA HIS A 4 17.49 -35.51 -58.97
C HIS A 4 16.54 -35.20 -57.81
N VAL A 5 15.67 -36.19 -57.58
CA VAL A 5 14.73 -36.34 -56.49
C VAL A 5 15.51 -36.46 -55.19
N ARG A 6 15.23 -35.60 -54.20
CA ARG A 6 15.65 -35.84 -52.81
C ARG A 6 14.45 -36.36 -52.03
N LEU A 7 14.63 -37.59 -51.56
CA LEU A 7 13.71 -38.37 -50.74
C LEU A 7 13.62 -37.74 -49.33
N LEU A 8 12.40 -37.57 -48.84
CA LEU A 8 12.09 -37.20 -47.45
C LEU A 8 12.54 -38.32 -46.50
N PHE A 9 13.31 -37.99 -45.48
CA PHE A 9 13.38 -38.76 -44.24
C PHE A 9 12.66 -37.96 -43.16
N THR A 10 11.47 -38.41 -42.79
CA THR A 10 10.74 -37.96 -41.59
C THR A 10 11.43 -38.55 -40.36
N CYS A 11 12.10 -37.72 -39.56
CA CYS A 11 12.38 -38.04 -38.16
C CYS A 11 11.09 -37.83 -37.36
N ALA A 12 10.52 -38.92 -36.86
CA ALA A 12 9.45 -38.87 -35.87
C ALA A 12 10.03 -38.38 -34.54
N PHE A 13 9.66 -37.17 -34.12
CA PHE A 13 9.89 -36.70 -32.75
C PHE A 13 8.68 -37.15 -31.92
N ALA A 14 8.85 -38.20 -31.12
CA ALA A 14 7.87 -38.59 -30.12
C ALA A 14 7.92 -37.56 -28.99
N ALA A 15 7.00 -36.59 -29.01
CA ALA A 15 6.77 -35.71 -27.88
C ALA A 15 6.12 -36.53 -26.76
N ALA A 16 6.90 -36.88 -25.74
CA ALA A 16 6.36 -37.34 -24.47
C ALA A 16 5.60 -36.18 -23.82
N LEU A 17 4.28 -36.22 -23.92
CA LEU A 17 3.36 -35.43 -23.10
C LEU A 17 3.48 -35.93 -21.65
N GLY A 18 4.52 -35.46 -20.97
CA GLY A 18 4.56 -35.45 -19.51
C GLY A 18 3.52 -34.45 -19.04
N GLY A 19 2.34 -34.97 -18.72
CA GLY A 19 1.30 -34.23 -18.00
C GLY A 19 1.83 -33.82 -16.63
N GLY A 20 2.52 -32.68 -16.59
CA GLY A 20 2.63 -31.90 -15.37
C GLY A 20 1.22 -31.47 -15.02
N LEU A 21 0.65 -32.07 -13.98
CA LEU A 21 -0.46 -31.48 -13.24
C LEU A 21 -0.01 -30.06 -12.86
N PHE A 22 -0.40 -29.07 -13.65
CA PHE A 22 -0.54 -27.73 -13.12
C PHE A 22 -1.67 -27.84 -12.10
N SER A 23 -1.31 -28.05 -10.84
CA SER A 23 -2.18 -27.72 -9.72
C SER A 23 -2.40 -26.23 -9.81
N THR A 24 -3.43 -25.80 -10.54
CA THR A 24 -4.06 -24.53 -10.30
C THR A 24 -4.61 -24.65 -8.88
N THR A 25 -3.82 -24.24 -7.88
CA THR A 25 -4.37 -23.93 -6.57
C THR A 25 -5.50 -22.95 -6.87
N SER A 26 -6.73 -23.44 -6.75
CA SER A 26 -7.89 -22.57 -6.80
C SER A 26 -7.63 -21.51 -5.75
N VAL A 27 -7.41 -20.27 -6.17
CA VAL A 27 -7.43 -19.13 -5.26
C VAL A 27 -8.81 -19.21 -4.62
N ARG A 28 -8.85 -19.56 -3.34
CA ARG A 28 -10.07 -19.44 -2.58
C ARG A 28 -10.26 -17.95 -2.36
N ALA A 29 -11.50 -17.52 -2.48
CA ALA A 29 -11.86 -16.14 -2.19
C ALA A 29 -12.96 -16.22 -1.14
N THR A 30 -12.82 -15.40 -0.12
CA THR A 30 -13.72 -15.36 1.02
C THR A 30 -14.38 -13.98 1.10
N LEU A 31 -15.68 -13.97 1.39
CA LEU A 31 -16.50 -12.76 1.46
C LEU A 31 -16.84 -12.45 2.91
N PHE A 32 -16.67 -11.19 3.30
CA PHE A 32 -17.19 -10.73 4.57
C PHE A 32 -18.72 -10.70 4.51
N THR A 33 -19.34 -11.46 5.41
CA THR A 33 -20.79 -11.60 5.55
C THR A 33 -21.33 -10.86 6.77
N GLY A 34 -20.47 -10.57 7.77
CA GLY A 34 -20.88 -9.99 9.05
C GLY A 34 -21.92 -10.85 9.79
N ALA A 35 -21.85 -12.18 9.62
CA ALA A 35 -22.87 -13.09 10.13
C ALA A 35 -22.90 -13.20 11.66
N ASP A 36 -21.78 -12.93 12.34
CA ASP A 36 -21.66 -12.97 13.81
C ASP A 36 -21.56 -11.56 14.40
N ASP A 37 -20.58 -10.79 13.94
CA ASP A 37 -20.35 -9.40 14.36
C ASP A 37 -19.68 -8.56 13.26
N SER A 38 -19.09 -7.42 13.62
CA SER A 38 -18.37 -6.54 12.68
C SER A 38 -16.86 -6.75 12.68
N VAL A 39 -16.32 -7.72 13.43
CA VAL A 39 -14.89 -7.87 13.66
C VAL A 39 -14.24 -8.60 12.47
N ILE A 40 -13.26 -7.95 11.85
CA ILE A 40 -12.62 -8.42 10.61
C ILE A 40 -11.81 -9.72 10.80
N ASN A 41 -11.28 -9.95 12.00
CA ASN A 41 -10.50 -11.15 12.33
C ASN A 41 -11.33 -12.25 13.01
N ASN A 42 -12.65 -12.18 12.97
CA ASN A 42 -13.55 -13.24 13.40
C ASN A 42 -13.90 -14.15 12.21
N GLU A 43 -13.46 -15.40 12.24
CA GLU A 43 -13.67 -16.38 11.15
C GLU A 43 -15.15 -16.59 10.81
N LEU A 44 -16.05 -16.46 11.79
CA LEU A 44 -17.49 -16.65 11.57
C LEU A 44 -18.12 -15.56 10.68
N ASN A 45 -17.44 -14.43 10.48
CA ASN A 45 -17.89 -13.39 9.57
C ASN A 45 -17.49 -13.64 8.12
N TRP A 46 -16.80 -14.72 7.82
CA TRP A 46 -16.29 -15.02 6.48
C TRP A 46 -16.86 -16.34 5.96
N ASP A 47 -17.28 -16.38 4.69
CA ASP A 47 -17.98 -17.54 4.13
C ASP A 47 -17.06 -18.74 3.81
N ASP A 48 -15.76 -18.51 3.58
CA ASP A 48 -14.74 -19.55 3.40
C ASP A 48 -13.51 -19.32 4.30
N GLY A 49 -13.76 -18.97 5.57
CA GLY A 49 -12.73 -18.76 6.59
C GLY A 49 -11.98 -17.44 6.45
N LEU A 50 -11.01 -17.21 7.36
CA LEU A 50 -10.28 -15.94 7.41
C LEU A 50 -9.45 -15.69 6.15
N PRO A 51 -9.39 -14.42 5.67
CA PRO A 51 -8.50 -14.05 4.59
C PRO A 51 -7.03 -14.29 4.95
N ASP A 52 -6.25 -14.70 3.96
CA ASP A 52 -4.81 -14.86 4.13
C ASP A 52 -4.01 -14.42 2.90
N ASN A 53 -2.71 -14.18 3.09
CA ASN A 53 -1.77 -13.84 2.03
C ASN A 53 -1.19 -15.09 1.32
N PHE A 54 -1.86 -16.24 1.45
CA PHE A 54 -1.48 -17.55 0.90
C PHE A 54 -2.50 -18.12 -0.09
N GLY A 55 -3.46 -17.30 -0.52
CA GLY A 55 -4.42 -17.61 -1.57
C GLY A 55 -5.86 -17.79 -1.11
N ASN A 56 -6.21 -17.36 0.12
CA ASN A 56 -7.59 -17.09 0.52
C ASN A 56 -7.87 -15.58 0.53
N ASP A 57 -8.08 -14.99 -0.64
CA ASP A 57 -8.25 -13.53 -0.75
C ASP A 57 -9.60 -13.07 -0.18
N GLY A 58 -9.58 -12.10 0.72
CA GLY A 58 -10.77 -11.54 1.36
C GLY A 58 -11.36 -10.36 0.61
N THR A 59 -12.69 -10.30 0.50
CA THR A 59 -13.42 -9.11 0.06
C THR A 59 -14.43 -8.66 1.09
N VAL A 60 -14.40 -7.38 1.45
CA VAL A 60 -15.45 -6.71 2.22
C VAL A 60 -16.34 -5.94 1.24
N PRO A 61 -17.59 -6.39 1.00
CA PRO A 61 -18.49 -5.71 0.09
C PRO A 61 -18.88 -4.31 0.55
N SER A 62 -19.45 -3.53 -0.38
CA SER A 62 -20.08 -2.25 -0.06
C SER A 62 -21.13 -2.42 1.06
N GLY A 63 -21.15 -1.46 1.99
CA GLY A 63 -22.18 -1.34 3.01
C GLY A 63 -21.84 -1.97 4.36
N PHE A 64 -20.67 -2.62 4.48
CA PHE A 64 -20.21 -3.16 5.75
C PHE A 64 -19.36 -2.16 6.52
N ASP A 65 -19.73 -1.95 7.80
CA ASP A 65 -18.89 -1.28 8.77
C ASP A 65 -18.18 -2.33 9.62
N THR A 66 -16.87 -2.45 9.43
CA THR A 66 -16.02 -3.43 10.10
C THR A 66 -15.16 -2.78 11.16
N THR A 67 -14.75 -3.59 12.13
CA THR A 67 -13.83 -3.22 13.20
C THR A 67 -12.68 -4.22 13.25
N HIS A 68 -11.60 -3.87 13.94
CA HIS A 68 -10.59 -4.85 14.35
C HIS A 68 -10.51 -4.92 15.87
N SER A 69 -10.37 -6.13 16.41
CA SER A 69 -10.49 -6.38 17.85
C SER A 69 -9.16 -6.31 18.60
N ASP A 70 -8.04 -6.41 17.90
CA ASP A 70 -6.71 -6.43 18.48
C ASP A 70 -5.68 -5.72 17.58
N VAL A 71 -4.44 -5.67 18.08
CA VAL A 71 -3.32 -4.98 17.44
C VAL A 71 -2.76 -5.71 16.22
N ASN A 72 -3.02 -7.01 16.07
CA ASN A 72 -2.46 -7.89 15.02
C ASN A 72 -3.56 -8.46 14.10
N ALA A 73 -4.77 -7.92 14.20
CA ALA A 73 -5.97 -8.46 13.56
C ALA A 73 -5.90 -8.49 12.02
N LEU A 74 -4.94 -7.76 11.44
CA LEU A 74 -4.74 -7.64 10.01
C LEU A 74 -3.44 -8.31 9.56
N ASP A 75 -2.73 -9.03 10.43
CA ASP A 75 -1.49 -9.73 10.07
C ASP A 75 -1.79 -10.92 9.15
N ASN A 76 -0.93 -11.13 8.15
CA ASN A 76 -1.03 -12.16 7.13
C ASN A 76 -2.31 -12.11 6.28
N ALA A 77 -3.02 -10.98 6.25
CA ALA A 77 -4.31 -10.86 5.58
C ALA A 77 -4.16 -10.27 4.16
N ASN A 78 -4.90 -10.81 3.20
CA ASN A 78 -5.12 -10.15 1.90
C ASN A 78 -6.59 -9.73 1.80
N ILE A 79 -6.90 -8.43 1.94
CA ILE A 79 -8.29 -7.94 2.02
C ILE A 79 -8.51 -6.75 1.09
N THR A 80 -9.59 -6.79 0.32
CA THR A 80 -10.09 -5.66 -0.46
C THR A 80 -11.41 -5.14 0.10
N PHE A 81 -11.46 -3.84 0.40
CA PHE A 81 -12.65 -3.09 0.82
C PHE A 81 -13.24 -2.34 -0.37
N LEU A 82 -14.54 -2.48 -0.59
CA LEU A 82 -15.25 -2.00 -1.78
C LEU A 82 -16.38 -1.02 -1.45
N GLY A 83 -16.78 -0.23 -2.44
CA GLY A 83 -17.94 0.66 -2.34
C GLY A 83 -17.81 1.62 -1.17
N ASN A 84 -18.77 1.61 -0.24
CA ASN A 84 -18.76 2.45 0.96
C ASN A 84 -18.44 1.67 2.25
N SER A 85 -17.76 0.53 2.17
CA SER A 85 -17.38 -0.22 3.38
C SER A 85 -16.37 0.56 4.23
N SER A 86 -16.41 0.39 5.55
CA SER A 86 -15.47 1.02 6.46
C SER A 86 -14.73 -0.01 7.32
N LEU A 87 -13.49 0.31 7.68
CA LEU A 87 -12.72 -0.33 8.74
C LEU A 87 -12.43 0.71 9.81
N THR A 88 -12.80 0.41 11.05
CA THR A 88 -12.61 1.34 12.17
C THR A 88 -11.91 0.68 13.35
N GLY A 89 -11.21 1.49 14.14
CA GLY A 89 -10.59 1.04 15.38
C GLY A 89 -10.15 2.19 16.28
N SER A 90 -10.05 1.91 17.57
CA SER A 90 -9.62 2.89 18.58
C SER A 90 -8.17 2.69 19.06
N ALA A 91 -7.61 1.50 18.84
CA ALA A 91 -6.26 1.14 19.27
C ALA A 91 -5.24 1.28 18.13
N GLN A 92 -3.96 1.22 18.47
CA GLN A 92 -2.91 0.98 17.48
C GLN A 92 -3.19 -0.34 16.75
N VAL A 93 -2.88 -0.36 15.44
CA VAL A 93 -2.87 -1.56 14.61
C VAL A 93 -1.49 -1.76 13.98
N ARG A 94 -1.10 -3.02 13.89
CA ARG A 94 0.07 -3.52 13.18
C ARG A 94 -0.44 -4.33 12.01
N VAL A 95 0.30 -4.25 10.92
CA VAL A 95 -0.01 -4.94 9.68
C VAL A 95 1.28 -5.54 9.19
N GLU A 96 1.42 -6.85 9.33
CA GLU A 96 2.58 -7.62 8.91
C GLU A 96 2.23 -8.62 7.82
N ASN A 97 3.06 -8.73 6.77
CA ASN A 97 2.87 -9.69 5.67
C ASN A 97 1.45 -9.67 5.06
N SER A 98 0.91 -8.47 4.85
CA SER A 98 -0.49 -8.30 4.44
C SER A 98 -0.61 -7.40 3.22
N THR A 99 -1.68 -7.61 2.46
CA THR A 99 -2.11 -6.69 1.41
C THR A 99 -3.49 -6.17 1.74
N LEU A 100 -3.60 -4.89 2.06
CA LEU A 100 -4.88 -4.22 2.30
C LEU A 100 -5.16 -3.26 1.15
N THR A 101 -6.35 -3.36 0.56
CA THR A 101 -6.75 -2.52 -0.57
C THR A 101 -8.08 -1.83 -0.28
N PHE A 102 -8.10 -0.50 -0.37
CA PHE A 102 -9.31 0.31 -0.26
C PHE A 102 -9.63 0.93 -1.61
N LYS A 103 -10.83 0.67 -2.13
CA LYS A 103 -11.33 1.14 -3.44
C LYS A 103 -12.62 1.94 -3.31
N ASP A 104 -13.06 2.53 -4.41
CA ASP A 104 -14.29 3.31 -4.48
C ASP A 104 -14.34 4.41 -3.41
N SER A 105 -15.29 4.34 -2.48
CA SER A 105 -15.47 5.27 -1.34
C SER A 105 -15.20 4.59 0.00
N SER A 106 -14.49 3.45 0.00
CA SER A 106 -14.22 2.70 1.22
C SER A 106 -13.26 3.48 2.12
N SER A 107 -13.28 3.17 3.41
CA SER A 107 -12.51 3.96 4.38
C SER A 107 -11.83 3.13 5.45
N TRP A 108 -10.69 3.62 5.93
CA TRP A 108 -10.06 3.18 7.15
C TRP A 108 -9.86 4.35 8.10
N SER A 109 -10.54 4.33 9.24
CA SER A 109 -10.41 5.36 10.27
C SER A 109 -9.90 4.78 11.58
N LEU A 110 -8.78 5.33 12.07
CA LEU A 110 -8.15 4.88 13.30
C LEU A 110 -7.84 6.05 14.24
N ILE A 111 -8.10 5.90 15.54
CA ILE A 111 -7.60 6.88 16.52
C ILE A 111 -6.10 6.66 16.78
N GLY A 112 -5.68 5.40 16.88
CA GLY A 112 -4.29 5.01 17.11
C GLY A 112 -3.37 5.13 15.89
N THR A 113 -2.17 4.57 16.05
CA THR A 113 -1.15 4.46 15.00
C THR A 113 -1.46 3.30 14.06
N ILE A 114 -1.27 3.51 12.75
CA ILE A 114 -1.10 2.43 11.78
C ILE A 114 0.41 2.18 11.62
N ALA A 115 0.85 0.93 11.81
CA ALA A 115 2.24 0.54 11.57
C ALA A 115 2.29 -0.64 10.61
N LEU A 116 2.86 -0.43 9.43
CA LEU A 116 3.10 -1.47 8.43
C LEU A 116 4.53 -2.02 8.58
N GLY A 117 4.71 -3.33 8.47
CA GLY A 117 6.04 -3.96 8.53
C GLY A 117 6.78 -3.68 9.84
N ARG A 118 6.06 -3.69 10.97
CA ARG A 118 6.58 -3.34 12.29
C ARG A 118 7.59 -4.35 12.80
N ASP A 119 7.31 -5.64 12.66
CA ASP A 119 7.97 -6.72 13.38
C ASP A 119 8.80 -7.60 12.41
N ALA A 120 9.91 -8.22 12.86
CA ALA A 120 10.85 -8.91 11.96
C ALA A 120 10.32 -10.26 11.41
N ALA A 121 9.22 -10.76 11.97
CA ALA A 121 8.51 -11.96 11.54
C ALA A 121 7.01 -11.76 11.80
N PRO A 122 6.10 -12.37 11.01
CA PRO A 122 6.35 -13.29 9.87
C PRO A 122 6.95 -12.59 8.65
N VAL A 123 7.84 -13.25 7.91
CA VAL A 123 8.56 -12.66 6.76
C VAL A 123 7.58 -12.36 5.62
N GLY A 124 7.45 -11.09 5.26
CA GLY A 124 6.71 -10.66 4.09
C GLY A 124 6.66 -9.14 3.98
N ASP A 125 6.27 -8.65 2.82
CA ASP A 125 6.07 -7.22 2.62
C ASP A 125 4.65 -6.83 3.07
N SER A 126 4.51 -5.64 3.66
CA SER A 126 3.20 -5.10 4.04
C SER A 126 2.78 -4.03 3.04
N ILE A 127 1.64 -4.22 2.39
CA ILE A 127 1.17 -3.38 1.28
C ILE A 127 -0.18 -2.76 1.65
N LEU A 128 -0.26 -1.43 1.51
CA LEU A 128 -1.51 -0.68 1.57
C LEU A 128 -1.77 -0.02 0.23
N ASN A 129 -2.88 -0.38 -0.42
CA ASN A 129 -3.33 0.23 -1.66
C ASN A 129 -4.53 1.14 -1.39
N ILE A 130 -4.46 2.38 -1.87
CA ILE A 130 -5.50 3.39 -1.72
C ILE A 130 -5.87 3.87 -3.13
N GLN A 131 -7.11 3.61 -3.54
CA GLN A 131 -7.55 3.79 -4.92
C GLN A 131 -8.82 4.64 -4.98
N ASP A 132 -9.11 5.17 -6.16
CA ASP A 132 -10.34 5.90 -6.48
C ASP A 132 -10.62 7.09 -5.53
N ASN A 133 -11.66 7.01 -4.70
CA ASN A 133 -12.03 8.03 -3.70
C ASN A 133 -11.91 7.48 -2.26
N ALA A 134 -11.15 6.40 -2.06
CA ALA A 134 -10.99 5.80 -0.75
C ALA A 134 -10.35 6.77 0.25
N SER A 135 -10.59 6.58 1.54
CA SER A 135 -9.99 7.44 2.58
C SER A 135 -9.31 6.64 3.68
N VAL A 136 -8.12 7.08 4.08
CA VAL A 136 -7.40 6.53 5.23
C VAL A 136 -7.11 7.68 6.17
N SER A 137 -7.69 7.67 7.36
CA SER A 137 -7.49 8.72 8.36
C SER A 137 -7.02 8.13 9.67
N MET A 138 -5.98 8.74 10.26
CA MET A 138 -5.49 8.38 11.56
C MET A 138 -5.13 9.61 12.39
N THR A 139 -5.41 9.59 13.70
CA THR A 139 -5.07 10.74 14.56
C THR A 139 -3.66 10.69 15.15
N ALA A 140 -3.03 9.52 15.15
CA ALA A 140 -1.62 9.35 15.53
C ALA A 140 -0.75 9.05 14.29
N CYS A 141 0.54 8.85 14.52
CA CYS A 141 1.55 8.59 13.50
C CYS A 141 1.17 7.41 12.58
N PHE A 142 1.55 7.52 11.30
CA PHE A 142 1.54 6.42 10.34
C PHE A 142 2.96 6.01 10.00
N LYS A 143 3.27 4.76 10.28
CA LYS A 143 4.61 4.21 10.12
C LYS A 143 4.61 3.22 8.96
N VAL A 144 5.37 3.54 7.93
CA VAL A 144 5.58 2.68 6.77
C VAL A 144 6.97 2.09 6.89
N ALA A 145 7.02 0.80 7.21
CA ALA A 145 8.21 0.00 7.46
C ALA A 145 8.90 0.33 8.78
N ARG A 146 9.15 -0.71 9.58
CA ARG A 146 10.05 -0.63 10.72
C ARG A 146 11.10 -1.73 10.68
N ALA A 147 10.69 -2.97 10.86
CA ALA A 147 11.59 -4.12 10.80
C ALA A 147 11.48 -4.89 9.48
N GLN A 148 10.40 -4.67 8.73
CA GLN A 148 10.14 -5.24 7.41
C GLN A 148 9.78 -4.16 6.41
N ASN A 149 9.89 -4.49 5.13
CA ASN A 149 9.51 -3.57 4.09
C ASN A 149 8.01 -3.31 4.12
N ALA A 150 7.64 -2.08 3.82
CA ALA A 150 6.26 -1.73 3.62
C ALA A 150 6.09 -0.73 2.49
N PHE A 151 4.98 -0.88 1.79
CA PHE A 151 4.66 -0.14 0.58
C PHE A 151 3.28 0.45 0.71
N VAL A 152 3.16 1.75 0.49
CA VAL A 152 1.88 2.42 0.30
C VAL A 152 1.77 2.83 -1.16
N ASN A 153 0.71 2.41 -1.84
CA ASN A 153 0.43 2.76 -3.22
C ASN A 153 -0.87 3.56 -3.28
N GLN A 154 -0.76 4.87 -3.50
CA GLN A 154 -1.91 5.75 -3.63
C GLN A 154 -2.10 6.17 -5.09
N SER A 155 -3.26 5.80 -5.63
CA SER A 155 -3.70 6.12 -7.01
C SER A 155 -5.00 6.91 -7.07
N GLY A 156 -5.44 7.41 -5.91
CA GLY A 156 -6.62 8.22 -5.71
C GLY A 156 -6.82 8.47 -4.22
N GLY A 157 -7.99 8.95 -3.84
CA GLY A 157 -8.40 8.99 -2.45
C GLY A 157 -7.64 10.00 -1.60
N THR A 158 -7.79 9.87 -0.28
CA THR A 158 -7.22 10.78 0.71
C THR A 158 -6.53 10.03 1.83
N VAL A 159 -5.38 10.54 2.27
CA VAL A 159 -4.71 10.13 3.50
C VAL A 159 -4.60 11.33 4.42
N LEU A 160 -5.13 11.22 5.65
CA LEU A 160 -5.19 12.34 6.60
C LEU A 160 -4.62 11.97 7.96
N LEU A 161 -3.58 12.71 8.38
CA LEU A 161 -2.92 12.64 9.67
C LEU A 161 -2.86 14.05 10.28
N PRO A 162 -3.95 14.54 10.88
CA PRO A 162 -4.10 15.95 11.19
C PRO A 162 -3.29 16.41 12.40
N SER A 163 -2.64 15.49 13.12
CA SER A 163 -1.97 15.78 14.39
C SER A 163 -0.61 15.11 14.57
N ASP A 164 -0.13 14.38 13.56
CA ASP A 164 1.09 13.58 13.69
C ASP A 164 1.80 13.37 12.35
N THR A 165 2.87 12.58 12.36
CA THR A 165 3.80 12.41 11.24
C THR A 165 3.49 11.20 10.37
N LEU A 166 3.82 11.34 9.08
CA LEU A 166 4.10 10.21 8.19
C LEU A 166 5.58 9.84 8.33
N ASP A 167 5.86 8.63 8.81
CA ASP A 167 7.22 8.11 8.97
C ASP A 167 7.49 7.00 7.95
N LEU A 168 8.54 7.15 7.14
CA LEU A 168 9.01 6.13 6.20
C LEU A 168 10.36 5.55 6.66
N GLY A 169 10.41 4.25 6.92
CA GLY A 169 11.59 3.54 7.39
C GLY A 169 11.97 3.84 8.84
N ASN A 170 12.97 3.11 9.36
CA ASN A 170 13.71 3.46 10.59
C ASN A 170 14.99 2.63 10.75
N SER A 171 15.68 2.84 11.89
CA SER A 171 16.93 2.17 12.26
C SER A 171 16.86 0.64 12.45
N ASN A 172 15.68 0.02 12.35
CA ASN A 172 15.51 -1.43 12.49
C ASN A 172 15.57 -2.17 11.14
N GLY A 173 15.80 -1.46 10.03
CA GLY A 173 16.20 -2.05 8.75
C GLY A 173 15.07 -2.36 7.76
N GLY A 174 13.81 -2.06 8.09
CA GLY A 174 12.70 -2.12 7.13
C GLY A 174 12.72 -0.92 6.17
N VAL A 175 12.51 -1.18 4.88
CA VAL A 175 12.46 -0.14 3.84
C VAL A 175 11.02 0.35 3.62
N GLY A 176 10.78 1.64 3.83
CA GLY A 176 9.47 2.26 3.68
C GLY A 176 9.35 3.00 2.35
N THR A 177 8.40 2.61 1.50
CA THR A 177 8.12 3.34 0.26
C THR A 177 6.67 3.82 0.22
N TYR A 178 6.48 5.10 -0.06
CA TYR A 178 5.19 5.67 -0.39
C TYR A 178 5.19 6.07 -1.87
N THR A 179 4.31 5.49 -2.69
CA THR A 179 4.15 5.85 -4.10
C THR A 179 2.83 6.58 -4.31
N LEU A 180 2.91 7.82 -4.77
CA LEU A 180 1.76 8.70 -5.02
C LEU A 180 1.63 8.98 -6.52
N SER A 181 0.48 8.61 -7.09
CA SER A 181 0.14 8.88 -8.50
C SER A 181 -1.06 9.81 -8.67
N ALA A 182 -2.00 9.78 -7.73
CA ALA A 182 -3.12 10.72 -7.63
C ALA A 182 -3.67 10.73 -6.20
N GLY A 183 -4.53 11.70 -5.88
CA GLY A 183 -5.11 11.85 -4.55
C GLY A 183 -4.36 12.84 -3.67
N THR A 184 -4.66 12.84 -2.37
CA THR A 184 -4.02 13.74 -1.41
C THR A 184 -3.45 13.00 -0.21
N VAL A 185 -2.31 13.48 0.28
CA VAL A 185 -1.73 13.11 1.57
C VAL A 185 -1.58 14.37 2.39
N THR A 186 -2.20 14.43 3.56
CA THR A 186 -2.05 15.56 4.49
C THR A 186 -1.57 15.05 5.83
N ALA A 187 -0.41 15.52 6.28
CA ALA A 187 0.18 15.16 7.56
C ALA A 187 0.65 16.40 8.33
N SER A 188 0.77 16.35 9.66
CA SER A 188 1.38 17.45 10.43
C SER A 188 2.89 17.49 10.32
N GLY A 189 3.50 16.39 9.91
CA GLY A 189 4.93 16.31 9.64
C GLY A 189 5.25 15.09 8.80
N MET A 190 6.51 15.01 8.39
CA MET A 190 7.03 13.92 7.59
C MET A 190 8.46 13.63 8.00
N ASN A 191 8.76 12.35 8.17
CA ASN A 191 10.10 11.86 8.43
C ASN A 191 10.41 10.74 7.43
N ILE A 192 11.55 10.83 6.77
CA ILE A 192 12.11 9.72 5.99
C ILE A 192 13.42 9.34 6.68
N TYR A 193 13.58 8.06 6.96
CA TYR A 193 14.81 7.56 7.54
C TYR A 193 15.89 7.47 6.47
N ASP A 194 17.03 8.11 6.74
CA ASP A 194 18.21 8.12 5.86
C ASP A 194 18.93 6.76 5.88
N ASP A 195 18.35 5.80 5.16
CA ASP A 195 18.91 4.48 4.86
C ASP A 195 19.27 4.32 3.36
N GLY A 196 19.10 5.39 2.58
CA GLY A 196 19.30 5.43 1.13
C GLY A 196 18.30 4.61 0.30
N SER A 197 17.26 4.05 0.92
CA SER A 197 16.29 3.13 0.29
C SER A 197 14.83 3.54 0.51
N SER A 198 14.50 4.01 1.71
CA SER A 198 13.20 4.53 2.11
C SER A 198 12.94 5.85 1.39
N LYS A 199 11.73 6.01 0.84
CA LYS A 199 11.44 7.15 -0.04
C LYS A 199 9.96 7.43 -0.20
N PHE A 200 9.67 8.70 -0.46
CA PHE A 200 8.40 9.15 -1.02
C PHE A 200 8.60 9.35 -2.54
N ASN A 201 7.75 8.72 -3.34
CA ASN A 201 7.89 8.69 -4.78
C ASN A 201 6.63 9.21 -5.45
N PHE A 202 6.76 10.25 -6.26
CA PHE A 202 5.73 10.63 -7.21
C PHE A 202 5.89 9.79 -8.48
N THR A 203 4.81 9.23 -9.02
CA THR A 203 4.89 8.60 -10.35
C THR A 203 5.05 9.64 -11.44
N LEU A 204 5.59 9.27 -12.60
CA LEU A 204 5.61 10.16 -13.76
C LEU A 204 4.18 10.51 -14.19
N GLY A 205 3.90 11.82 -14.27
CA GLY A 205 2.56 12.34 -14.55
C GLY A 205 1.61 12.29 -13.35
N SER A 206 2.14 12.18 -12.13
CA SER A 206 1.37 12.20 -10.90
C SER A 206 0.57 13.50 -10.78
N THR A 207 -0.72 13.36 -10.44
CA THR A 207 -1.57 14.50 -10.03
C THR A 207 -1.77 14.54 -8.51
N GLY A 208 -1.03 13.71 -7.77
CA GLY A 208 -1.12 13.65 -6.32
C GLY A 208 -0.44 14.83 -5.64
N VAL A 209 -0.97 15.21 -4.47
CA VAL A 209 -0.45 16.30 -3.65
C VAL A 209 -0.10 15.79 -2.26
N LEU A 210 1.11 16.09 -1.81
CA LEU A 210 1.53 15.90 -0.42
C LEU A 210 1.54 17.26 0.28
N THR A 211 0.87 17.36 1.42
CA THR A 211 0.74 18.57 2.23
C THR A 211 1.23 18.31 3.64
N VAL A 212 2.13 19.17 4.13
CA VAL A 212 2.58 19.22 5.52
C VAL A 212 1.94 20.42 6.22
N LEU A 213 1.14 20.15 7.25
CA LEU A 213 0.51 21.15 8.12
C LEU A 213 1.56 21.70 9.08
N ASN A 214 2.22 22.77 8.64
CA ASN A 214 3.40 23.36 9.28
C ASN A 214 3.05 24.53 10.22
N GLY A 215 1.78 24.74 10.55
CA GLY A 215 1.33 25.75 11.52
C GLY A 215 1.73 27.18 11.17
N GLY A 216 1.92 27.49 9.88
CA GLY A 216 2.36 28.80 9.41
C GLY A 216 3.89 29.00 9.38
N VAL A 217 4.68 27.92 9.46
CA VAL A 217 6.13 27.95 9.24
C VAL A 217 6.43 27.44 7.84
N ASP A 218 6.90 28.28 6.93
CA ASP A 218 7.27 27.86 5.57
C ASP A 218 8.22 26.66 5.58
N TYR A 219 7.76 25.52 5.04
CA TYR A 219 8.47 24.25 5.00
C TYR A 219 9.03 23.96 3.60
N THR A 220 9.06 24.96 2.71
CA THR A 220 9.56 24.83 1.34
C THR A 220 11.00 24.29 1.32
N ALA A 221 11.89 24.87 2.13
CA ALA A 221 13.28 24.41 2.23
C ALA A 221 13.39 22.98 2.78
N GLY A 222 12.41 22.52 3.57
CA GLY A 222 12.33 21.14 4.05
C GLY A 222 12.08 20.17 2.89
N PHE A 223 11.12 20.48 2.02
CA PHE A 223 10.88 19.69 0.81
C PHE A 223 12.08 19.72 -0.14
N GLU A 224 12.70 20.87 -0.36
CA GLU A 224 13.91 20.97 -1.19
C GLU A 224 15.07 20.10 -0.65
N GLY A 225 15.21 20.02 0.68
CA GLY A 225 16.15 19.11 1.35
C GLY A 225 15.87 17.65 1.00
N PHE A 226 14.65 17.17 1.25
CA PHE A 226 14.27 15.78 0.93
C PHE A 226 14.46 15.42 -0.55
N ILE A 227 14.21 16.35 -1.47
CA ILE A 227 14.45 16.13 -2.90
C ILE A 227 15.96 15.99 -3.17
N THR A 228 16.77 16.89 -2.60
CA THR A 228 18.22 16.91 -2.80
C THR A 228 18.89 15.67 -2.23
N ASP A 229 18.40 15.18 -1.09
CA ASP A 229 18.91 14.00 -0.42
C ASP A 229 18.44 12.69 -1.10
N GLY A 230 17.48 12.78 -2.02
CA GLY A 230 16.95 11.64 -2.77
C GLY A 230 15.81 10.89 -2.07
N ASP A 231 15.33 11.43 -0.95
CA ASP A 231 14.21 10.91 -0.17
C ASP A 231 12.85 11.15 -0.86
N ILE A 232 12.74 12.26 -1.62
CA ILE A 232 11.63 12.51 -2.55
C ILE A 232 12.10 12.27 -3.98
N THR A 233 11.40 11.38 -4.68
CA THR A 233 11.77 10.89 -6.02
C THR A 233 10.64 11.07 -7.03
N LEU A 234 11.00 11.01 -8.32
CA LEU A 234 10.06 11.02 -9.44
C LEU A 234 10.28 9.79 -10.33
N GLY A 235 9.25 8.97 -10.51
CA GLY A 235 9.33 7.73 -11.29
C GLY A 235 10.32 6.71 -10.71
N GLY A 236 10.61 6.80 -9.41
CA GLY A 236 11.60 5.97 -8.71
C GLY A 236 13.05 6.38 -8.93
N ALA A 237 13.30 7.51 -9.59
CA ALA A 237 14.63 8.07 -9.83
C ALA A 237 14.85 9.38 -9.06
N SER A 238 16.11 9.78 -8.93
CA SER A 238 16.48 11.10 -8.39
C SER A 238 15.78 12.21 -9.17
N ALA A 239 15.27 13.20 -8.45
CA ALA A 239 14.56 14.35 -9.01
C ALA A 239 15.24 15.65 -8.60
N GLY A 240 14.96 16.74 -9.30
CA GLY A 240 15.33 18.09 -8.92
C GLY A 240 14.13 18.87 -8.39
N SER A 241 14.36 19.94 -7.62
CA SER A 241 13.27 20.78 -7.12
C SER A 241 12.42 21.40 -8.25
N GLY A 242 13.01 21.61 -9.44
CA GLY A 242 12.29 22.08 -10.62
C GLY A 242 11.27 21.08 -11.19
N ASP A 243 11.34 19.80 -10.82
CA ASP A 243 10.36 18.78 -11.20
C ASP A 243 9.06 18.88 -10.37
N PHE A 244 9.03 19.75 -9.36
CA PHE A 244 7.93 19.90 -8.43
C PHE A 244 7.47 21.35 -8.29
N LEU A 245 6.16 21.52 -8.08
CA LEU A 245 5.59 22.76 -7.58
C LEU A 245 5.50 22.66 -6.07
N ILE A 246 6.25 23.52 -5.37
CA ILE A 246 6.19 23.67 -3.92
C ILE A 246 5.47 24.97 -3.60
N ALA A 247 4.40 24.90 -2.81
CA ALA A 247 3.55 26.05 -2.50
C ALA A 247 3.27 26.14 -1.00
N TYR A 248 3.51 27.34 -0.44
CA TYR A 248 3.21 27.69 0.94
C TYR A 248 2.00 28.64 1.01
N ASP A 249 1.02 28.34 1.85
CA ASP A 249 -0.27 29.06 1.92
C ASP A 249 -0.62 29.62 3.31
N ASN A 250 0.40 29.90 4.14
CA ASN A 250 0.22 30.47 5.48
C ASN A 250 -0.57 29.58 6.46
N GLY A 251 -0.35 28.27 6.36
CA GLY A 251 -0.89 27.25 7.25
C GLY A 251 -0.40 25.84 6.89
N SER A 252 -0.02 25.64 5.64
CA SER A 252 0.59 24.42 5.13
C SER A 252 1.66 24.70 4.07
N THR A 253 2.54 23.72 3.82
CA THR A 253 3.33 23.66 2.59
C THR A 253 2.92 22.40 1.84
N SER A 254 2.71 22.52 0.53
CA SER A 254 2.39 21.40 -0.34
C SER A 254 3.45 21.22 -1.41
N ILE A 255 3.59 19.98 -1.86
CA ILE A 255 4.43 19.57 -2.99
C ILE A 255 3.60 18.69 -3.92
N GLN A 256 3.73 18.95 -5.22
CA GLN A 256 3.15 18.14 -6.30
C GLN A 256 4.11 18.13 -7.49
N GLN A 257 3.98 17.16 -8.38
CA GLN A 257 4.74 17.17 -9.64
C GLN A 257 4.32 18.40 -10.49
N SER A 258 5.31 19.05 -11.11
CA SER A 258 5.11 20.14 -12.09
C SER A 258 4.54 19.67 -13.43
#